data_AF-A0A7V4HQ71-F1
#
_entry.id   AF-A0A7V4HQ71-F1
#
_cell.length_a   1.000
_cell.length_b   1.000
_cell.length_c   1.000
_cell.angle_alpha   90.00
_cell.angle_beta   90.00
_cell.angle_gamma   90.00
#
_symmetry.space_group_name_H-M   'P 1'
#
loop_
_entity.id
_entity.type
_entity.pdbx_description
1 polymer ?
#
loop_
_entity_poly.entity_id
_entity_poly.type
_entity_poly.pdbx_seq_one_letter_code
_entity_poly.pdbx_strand_id
1 'polypeptide(L)' 'AIDWFVLREDRYAPLAADAAGWYRSEVFPGLWLDAAAMLTGDLARVIAVVQQGVNSAEHAEFVQRLRREQEKRGGEASR' A
#
# COMPACT_ATOMS: atom_id res chain seq x y z
N ALA A 1 15.50 13.78 -2.07
CA ALA A 1 14.49 13.02 -1.31
C ALA A 1 13.29 12.78 -2.22
N ILE A 2 12.44 11.81 -1.90
CA ILE A 2 11.16 11.61 -2.61
C ILE A 2 10.09 12.36 -1.81
N ASP A 3 9.27 13.16 -2.49
CA ASP A 3 8.08 13.75 -1.87
C ASP A 3 6.86 12.92 -2.27
N TRP A 4 6.28 12.21 -1.32
CA TRP A 4 5.10 11.38 -1.54
C TRP A 4 3.84 12.13 -1.11
N PHE A 5 2.80 12.09 -1.94
CA PHE A 5 1.52 12.73 -1.65
C PHE A 5 0.38 11.73 -1.74
N VAL A 6 -0.58 11.85 -0.82
CA VAL A 6 -1.85 11.11 -0.82
C VAL A 6 -3.01 12.07 -0.98
N LEU A 7 -4.06 11.64 -1.67
CA LEU A 7 -5.28 12.43 -1.84
C LEU A 7 -6.16 12.25 -0.59
N ARG A 8 -6.40 13.34 0.13
CA ARG A 8 -7.29 13.40 1.30
C ARG A 8 -8.23 14.59 1.12
N GLU A 9 -9.54 14.34 1.13
CA GLU A 9 -10.56 15.40 1.00
C GLU A 9 -10.28 16.35 -0.18
N ASP A 10 -10.07 15.77 -1.37
CA ASP A 10 -9.76 16.48 -2.62
C ASP A 10 -8.48 17.35 -2.60
N ARG A 11 -7.60 17.14 -1.61
CA ARG A 11 -6.31 17.82 -1.50
C ARG A 11 -5.16 16.82 -1.38
N TYR A 12 -4.05 17.13 -2.03
CA TYR A 12 -2.82 16.37 -1.87
C TYR A 12 -2.16 16.76 -0.55
N ALA A 13 -2.07 15.79 0.37
CA ALA A 13 -1.36 15.90 1.62
C ALA A 13 -0.04 15.12 1.55
N PRO A 14 1.07 15.66 2.07
CA PRO A 14 2.33 14.92 2.14
C PRO A 14 2.17 13.69 3.04
N LEU A 15 2.70 12.57 2.59
CA LEU A 15 2.82 11.35 3.36
C LEU A 15 4.27 11.25 3.84
N ALA A 16 4.47 11.25 5.16
CA ALA A 16 5.78 11.03 5.73
C ALA A 16 6.15 9.54 5.70
N ALA A 17 7.43 9.25 5.45
CA ALA A 17 7.96 7.92 5.67
C ALA A 17 7.95 7.58 7.17
N ASP A 18 7.86 6.29 7.48
CA ASP A 18 7.94 5.81 8.85
C ASP A 18 9.38 5.89 9.42
N ALA A 19 9.57 5.42 10.65
CA ALA A 19 10.88 5.42 11.31
C ALA A 19 11.93 4.56 10.59
N ALA A 20 11.53 3.61 9.73
CA ALA A 20 12.42 2.80 8.90
C ALA A 20 12.73 3.48 7.54
N GLY A 21 12.15 4.67 7.28
CA GLY A 21 12.28 5.37 6.00
C GLY A 21 11.38 4.80 4.91
N TRP A 22 10.32 4.08 5.28
CA TRP A 22 9.39 3.47 4.33
C TRP A 22 8.10 4.28 4.19
N TYR A 23 7.69 4.54 2.95
CA TYR A 23 6.33 5.00 2.67
C TYR A 23 5.37 3.83 2.69
N ARG A 24 4.26 3.95 3.41
CA ARG A 24 3.21 2.93 3.47
C ARG A 24 1.93 3.47 2.83
N SER A 25 1.43 2.78 1.82
CA SER A 25 0.22 3.23 1.12
C SER A 25 -1.02 3.14 2.01
N GLU A 26 -1.81 4.22 2.06
CA GLU A 26 -3.10 4.25 2.77
C GLU A 26 -4.21 3.54 1.99
N VAL A 27 -4.08 3.48 0.67
CA VAL A 27 -5.09 2.89 -0.24
C VAL A 27 -4.84 1.41 -0.47
N PHE A 28 -3.57 1.01 -0.49
CA PHE A 28 -3.15 -0.37 -0.66
C PHE A 28 -2.34 -0.84 0.56
N PRO A 29 -3.02 -1.28 1.65
CA PRO A 29 -2.35 -1.87 2.79
C PRO A 29 -1.40 -3.00 2.34
N GLY A 30 -0.16 -2.98 2.83
CA GLY A 30 0.92 -3.86 2.39
C GLY A 30 1.79 -3.35 1.24
N LEU A 31 1.46 -2.23 0.60
CA LEU A 31 2.37 -1.57 -0.34
C LEU A 31 3.32 -0.64 0.44
N TRP A 32 4.52 -1.15 0.73
CA TRP A 32 5.58 -0.41 1.42
C TRP A 32 6.74 -0.13 0.47
N LEU A 33 7.30 1.08 0.52
CA LEU A 33 8.33 1.54 -0.40
C LEU A 33 9.50 2.16 0.37
N ASP A 34 10.71 1.65 0.13
CA ASP A 34 11.94 2.16 0.73
C ASP A 34 12.45 3.37 -0.07
N ALA A 35 12.36 4.57 0.52
CA ALA A 35 12.68 5.82 -0.15
C ALA A 35 14.15 5.89 -0.61
N ALA A 36 15.06 5.37 0.21
CA ALA A 36 16.49 5.39 -0.09
C ALA A 36 16.82 4.40 -1.21
N ALA A 37 16.24 3.21 -1.17
CA ALA A 37 16.41 2.20 -2.22
C ALA A 37 15.87 2.68 -3.57
N MET A 38 14.70 3.35 -3.57
CA MET A 38 14.14 3.95 -4.78
C MET A 38 15.06 5.01 -5.39
N LEU A 39 15.63 5.90 -4.56
CA LEU A 39 16.54 6.96 -5.02
C LEU A 39 17.88 6.42 -5.54
N THR A 40 18.34 5.29 -5.00
CA THR A 40 19.62 4.66 -5.37
C THR A 40 19.47 3.66 -6.52
N GLY A 41 18.24 3.35 -6.94
CA GLY A 41 17.97 2.36 -7.98
C GLY A 41 18.11 0.90 -7.51
N ASP A 42 18.17 0.66 -6.19
CA ASP A 42 18.22 -0.68 -5.62
C ASP A 42 16.83 -1.33 -5.63
N LEU A 43 16.45 -1.82 -6.81
CA LEU A 43 15.16 -2.46 -7.02
C LEU A 43 15.01 -3.76 -6.20
N ALA A 44 16.11 -4.47 -5.91
CA ALA A 44 16.05 -5.69 -5.10
C ALA A 44 15.60 -5.37 -3.68
N ARG A 45 16.14 -4.29 -3.09
CA ARG A 45 15.70 -3.80 -1.78
C ARG A 45 14.26 -3.30 -1.81
N VAL A 46 13.86 -2.55 -2.84
CA VAL A 46 12.47 -2.10 -3.01
C VAL A 46 11.52 -3.30 -3.02
N ILE A 47 11.80 -4.33 -3.81
CA ILE A 47 10.97 -5.54 -3.89
C ILE A 47 10.94 -6.27 -2.55
N ALA A 48 12.06 -6.39 -1.84
CA ALA A 48 12.11 -7.05 -0.54
C ALA A 48 11.22 -6.34 0.49
N VAL A 49 11.13 -5.01 0.45
CA VAL A 49 10.25 -4.23 1.35
C VAL A 49 8.79 -4.38 0.95
N VAL A 50 8.47 -4.39 -0.36
CA VAL A 50 7.12 -4.71 -0.84
C VAL A 50 6.69 -6.11 -0.40
N GLN A 51 7.57 -7.10 -0.48
CA GLN A 51 7.28 -8.46 -0.02
C GLN A 51 6.97 -8.53 1.48
N GLN A 52 7.67 -7.75 2.30
CA GLN A 52 7.35 -7.66 3.73
C GLN A 52 5.96 -7.07 3.97
N GLY A 53 5.59 -6.02 3.22
CA GLY A 53 4.27 -5.42 3.33
C GLY A 53 3.16 -6.35 2.85
N VAL A 54 3.31 -7.02 1.71
CA VAL A 54 2.30 -7.96 1.18
C VAL A 54 2.12 -9.18 2.09
N ASN A 55 3.17 -9.61 2.80
CA ASN A 55 3.10 -10.72 3.75
C ASN A 55 2.63 -10.30 5.16
N SER A 56 2.30 -9.03 5.36
CA SER A 56 1.86 -8.52 6.66
C SER A 56 0.37 -8.77 6.92
N ALA A 57 -0.02 -8.68 8.19
CA ALA A 57 -1.41 -8.84 8.61
C ALA A 57 -2.36 -7.80 7.98
N GLU A 58 -1.92 -6.54 7.85
CA GLU A 58 -2.73 -5.47 7.23
C GLU A 58 -3.12 -5.80 5.78
N HIS A 59 -2.22 -6.45 5.02
CA HIS A 59 -2.51 -6.87 3.66
C HIS A 59 -3.46 -8.07 3.63
N ALA A 60 -3.26 -9.04 4.53
CA ALA A 60 -4.15 -10.20 4.64
C ALA A 60 -5.60 -9.77 4.96
N GLU A 61 -5.77 -8.83 5.89
CA GLU A 61 -7.07 -8.25 6.22
C GLU A 61 -7.69 -7.49 5.03
N PHE A 62 -6.88 -6.73 4.31
CA PHE A 62 -7.30 -6.02 3.10
C PHE A 62 -7.83 -6.98 2.02
N VAL A 63 -7.11 -8.07 1.74
CA VAL A 63 -7.53 -9.10 0.77
C VAL A 63 -8.84 -9.77 1.20
N GLN A 64 -8.97 -10.10 2.49
CA GLN A 64 -10.22 -10.67 3.00
C GLN A 64 -11.41 -9.72 2.82
N ARG A 65 -11.22 -8.42 3.09
CA ARG A 65 -12.26 -7.41 2.85
C ARG A 65 -12.65 -7.34 1.39
N LEU A 66 -11.67 -7.32 0.47
CA LEU A 66 -11.94 -7.29 -0.97
C LEU A 66 -12.74 -8.52 -1.44
N ARG A 67 -12.40 -9.72 -0.97
CA ARG A 67 -13.13 -10.95 -1.30
C ARG A 67 -14.61 -10.85 -0.89
N ARG A 68 -14.86 -10.40 0.35
CA ARG A 68 -16.24 -10.18 0.85
C ARG A 68 -17.03 -9.19 0.01
N GLU A 69 -16.42 -8.09 -0.43
CA GLU A 69 -17.10 -7.10 -1.27
C GLU A 69 -17.39 -7.62 -2.69
N GLN A 70 -16.50 -8.45 -3.25
CA GLN A 70 -16.74 -9.09 -4.55
C GLN A 70 -17.90 -10.10 -4.49
N GLU A 71 -17.98 -10.89 -3.42
CA GLU A 71 -19.06 -11.84 -3.18
C GLU A 71 -20.43 -11.15 -3.07
N LYS A 72 -20.50 -10.02 -2.35
CA LYS A 72 -21.72 -9.20 -2.25
C LYS A 72 -22.15 -8.66 -3.62
N ARG A 73 -21.22 -8.08 -4.38
CA ARG A 73 -21.50 -7.53 -5.73
C ARG A 73 -21.95 -8.62 -6.71
N GLY A 74 -21.35 -9.81 -6.63
CA GLY A 74 -21.76 -10.96 -7.45
C GLY A 74 -23.13 -11.52 -7.06
N GLY A 75 -23.49 -11.48 -5.77
CA GLY A 75 -24.81 -11.88 -5.27
C GLY A 75 -25.92 -10.88 -5.60
N GLU A 76 -25.62 -9.58 -5.64
CA GLU A 76 -26.56 -8.52 -6.04
C GLU A 76 -26.77 -8.47 -7.56
N ALA A 77 -25.76 -8.79 -8.38
CA ALA A 77 -25.90 -8.87 -9.84
C ALA A 77 -26.66 -10.13 -10.33
N SER A 78 -26.90 -11.09 -9.44
CA SER A 78 -27.59 -12.35 -9.75
C SER A 78 -29.02 -12.42 -9.19
N ARG A 79 -29.55 -11.33 -8.61
CA ARG A 79 -30.95 -11.15 -8.22
C ARG A 79 -31.67 -10.19 -9.17
#